data_AF-A0A3B0V8Y4-F1
#
_entry.id   AF-A0A3B0V8Y4-F1
#
_cell.length_a   1.000
_cell.length_b   1.000
_cell.length_c   1.000
_cell.angle_alpha   90.00
_cell.angle_beta   90.00
_cell.angle_gamma   90.00
#
_symmetry.space_group_name_H-M   'P 1'
#
loop_
_entity.id
_entity.type
_entity.pdbx_description
1 polymer ?
#
loop_
_entity_poly.entity_id
_entity_poly.type
_entity_poly.pdbx_seq_one_letter_code
_entity_poly.pdbx_strand_id
1 'polypeptide(L)'
;MDKNISYKRIWQIAYPIILGSIAQNLINFTDTAFLGRVGEVALGAGALGGIFYLAVFMLGLGFGMGEQIIVARRFGEKKLKAIGSVVDHSFLFLMLLAVAAFVVLRFGSEEILRYGVKSKDISAGTMTFLDYRAFGIFAAFGNLYQ
;
A
#
# COMPACT_ATOMS: atom_id res chain seq x y z
N MET A 1 37.84 -8.62 4.84
CA MET A 1 36.56 -8.50 4.13
C MET A 1 36.27 -7.02 3.99
N ASP A 2 37.00 -6.37 3.09
CA ASP A 2 37.03 -4.91 2.99
C ASP A 2 35.99 -4.48 1.94
N LYS A 3 34.75 -4.26 2.41
CA LYS A 3 33.69 -3.67 1.57
C LYS A 3 34.00 -2.17 1.48
N ASN A 4 34.82 -1.77 0.52
CA ASN A 4 34.99 -0.37 0.16
C ASN A 4 33.66 0.19 -0.39
N ILE A 5 32.80 0.68 0.50
CA ILE A 5 31.57 1.41 0.16
C ILE A 5 32.01 2.76 -0.40
N SER A 6 32.14 2.84 -1.73
CA SER A 6 32.45 4.10 -2.41
C SER A 6 31.19 4.95 -2.57
N TYR A 7 31.30 6.27 -2.34
CA TYR A 7 30.22 7.25 -2.58
C TYR A 7 29.59 7.12 -3.97
N LYS A 8 30.38 6.73 -4.98
CA LYS A 8 29.89 6.47 -6.35
C LYS A 8 28.86 5.34 -6.40
N ARG A 9 29.06 4.28 -5.60
CA ARG A 9 28.17 3.11 -5.55
C ARG A 9 26.89 3.40 -4.78
N ILE A 10 26.99 4.19 -3.71
CA ILE A 10 25.81 4.71 -3.00
C ILE A 10 24.96 5.53 -3.97
N TRP A 11 25.57 6.48 -4.69
CA TRP A 11 24.87 7.32 -5.67
C TRP A 11 24.22 6.53 -6.80
N GLN A 12 24.86 5.47 -7.31
CA GLN A 12 24.29 4.60 -8.34
C GLN A 12 22.99 3.90 -7.90
N ILE A 13 22.84 3.60 -6.60
CA ILE A 13 21.63 2.97 -6.05
C ILE A 13 20.62 4.04 -5.62
N ALA A 14 21.07 5.11 -4.98
CA ALA A 14 20.20 6.14 -4.44
C ALA A 14 19.52 6.98 -5.53
N TYR A 15 20.23 7.29 -6.62
CA TYR A 15 19.70 8.13 -7.71
C TYR A 15 18.38 7.59 -8.32
N PRO A 16 18.27 6.32 -8.76
CA PRO A 16 17.03 5.80 -9.31
C PRO A 16 15.90 5.75 -8.27
N ILE A 17 16.21 5.46 -7.00
CA ILE A 17 15.22 5.47 -5.91
C ILE A 17 14.65 6.87 -5.70
N ILE A 18 15.51 7.88 -5.66
CA ILE A 18 15.09 9.29 -5.50
C ILE A 18 14.21 9.72 -6.67
N LEU A 19 14.60 9.41 -7.91
CA LEU A 19 13.80 9.73 -9.09
C LEU A 19 12.42 9.04 -9.04
N GLY A 20 12.36 7.78 -8.63
CA GLY A 20 11.10 7.06 -8.43
C GLY A 20 10.20 7.77 -7.41
N SER A 21 10.75 8.17 -6.26
CA SER A 21 10.01 8.89 -5.23
C SER A 21 9.53 10.27 -5.69
N ILE A 22 10.33 11.01 -6.47
CA ILE A 22 9.92 12.30 -7.04
C ILE A 22 8.77 12.10 -8.03
N ALA A 23 8.89 11.11 -8.91
CA ALA A 23 7.84 10.80 -9.87
C ALA A 23 6.53 10.43 -9.16
N GLN A 24 6.59 9.60 -8.11
CA GLN A 24 5.42 9.22 -7.32
C GLN A 24 4.77 10.43 -6.63
N ASN A 25 5.56 11.33 -6.05
CA ASN A 25 5.04 12.56 -5.45
C ASN A 25 4.38 13.48 -6.49
N LEU A 26 4.97 13.57 -7.68
CA LEU A 26 4.40 14.37 -8.77
C LEU A 26 3.06 13.80 -9.25
N ILE A 27 2.94 12.47 -9.37
CA ILE A 27 1.67 11.80 -9.67
C ILE A 27 0.61 12.14 -8.63
N ASN A 28 0.92 11.99 -7.34
CA ASN A 28 -0.02 12.31 -6.24
C ASN A 28 -0.44 13.79 -6.27
N PHE A 29 0.49 14.70 -6.54
CA PHE A 29 0.22 16.13 -6.67
C PHE A 29 -0.72 16.40 -7.85
N THR A 30 -0.41 15.84 -9.02
CA THR A 30 -1.22 15.97 -10.22
C THR A 30 -2.62 15.40 -10.01
N ASP A 31 -2.77 14.20 -9.46
CA ASP A 31 -4.09 13.60 -9.16
C ASP A 31 -4.95 14.51 -8.28
N THR A 32 -4.34 15.09 -7.24
CA THR A 32 -5.02 16.03 -6.34
C THR A 32 -5.45 17.30 -7.08
N ALA A 33 -4.58 17.86 -7.93
CA ALA A 33 -4.88 19.04 -8.73
C ALA A 33 -5.99 18.78 -9.76
N PHE A 34 -6.00 17.60 -10.40
CA PHE A 34 -7.06 17.18 -11.32
C PHE A 34 -8.40 17.04 -10.60
N LEU A 35 -8.44 16.34 -9.45
CA LEU A 35 -9.67 16.21 -8.65
C LEU A 35 -10.16 17.56 -8.12
N GLY A 36 -9.26 18.46 -7.72
CA GLY A 36 -9.60 19.82 -7.31
C GLY A 36 -10.25 20.65 -8.42
N ARG A 37 -9.86 20.42 -9.68
CA ARG A 37 -10.49 21.07 -10.83
C ARG A 37 -11.89 20.51 -11.15
N VAL A 38 -12.14 19.23 -10.87
CA VAL A 38 -13.45 18.58 -11.07
C VAL A 38 -14.49 19.11 -10.06
N GLY A 39 -14.06 19.40 -8.84
CA GLY A 39 -14.88 20.07 -7.83
C GLY A 39 -14.63 19.57 -6.41
N GLU A 40 -15.13 20.32 -5.42
CA GLU A 40 -14.93 20.03 -3.99
C GLU A 40 -15.45 18.65 -3.59
N VAL A 41 -16.57 18.21 -4.16
CA VAL A 41 -17.15 16.89 -3.89
C VAL A 41 -16.22 15.77 -4.36
N ALA A 42 -15.68 15.86 -5.57
CA ALA A 42 -14.79 14.84 -6.12
C ALA A 42 -13.44 14.80 -5.39
N LEU A 43 -12.88 15.98 -5.07
CA LEU A 43 -11.66 16.10 -4.26
C LEU A 43 -11.85 15.51 -2.86
N GLY A 44 -12.93 15.86 -2.18
CA GLY A 44 -13.26 15.33 -0.86
C GLY A 44 -13.50 13.82 -0.87
N ALA A 45 -14.22 13.33 -1.89
CA ALA A 45 -14.49 11.91 -2.08
C ALA A 45 -13.21 11.09 -2.28
N GLY A 46 -12.30 11.58 -3.14
CA GLY A 46 -11.01 10.96 -3.42
C GLY A 46 -10.06 11.00 -2.22
N ALA A 47 -10.04 12.10 -1.46
CA ALA A 47 -9.24 12.22 -0.25
C ALA A 47 -9.70 11.22 0.83
N LEU A 48 -11.01 11.16 1.12
CA LEU A 48 -11.57 10.21 2.09
C LEU A 48 -11.37 8.75 1.65
N GLY A 49 -11.65 8.45 0.38
CA GLY A 49 -11.42 7.11 -0.18
C GLY A 49 -9.95 6.71 -0.15
N GLY A 50 -9.05 7.64 -0.42
CA GLY A 50 -7.60 7.45 -0.33
C GLY A 50 -7.15 7.13 1.10
N ILE A 51 -7.63 7.88 2.10
CA ILE A 51 -7.33 7.62 3.52
C ILE A 51 -7.85 6.24 3.95
N PHE A 52 -9.07 5.90 3.56
CA PHE A 52 -9.67 4.61 3.90
C PHE A 52 -8.89 3.44 3.28
N TYR A 53 -8.54 3.56 2.00
CA TYR A 53 -7.68 2.61 1.31
C TYR A 53 -6.30 2.49 1.98
N LEU A 54 -5.70 3.62 2.37
CA LEU A 54 -4.41 3.64 3.04
C LEU A 54 -4.47 2.92 4.39
N ALA A 55 -5.51 3.15 5.19
CA ALA A 55 -5.69 2.49 6.49
C ALA A 55 -5.74 0.96 6.36
N VAL A 56 -6.47 0.44 5.38
CA VAL A 56 -6.53 -1.01 5.09
C VAL A 56 -5.18 -1.51 4.55
N PHE A 57 -4.54 -0.76 3.66
CA PHE A 57 -3.23 -1.11 3.12
C PHE A 57 -2.12 -1.15 4.19
N MET A 58 -2.20 -0.29 5.22
CA MET A 58 -1.26 -0.29 6.34
C MET A 58 -1.24 -1.61 7.12
N LEU A 59 -2.35 -2.36 7.14
CA LEU A 59 -2.37 -3.70 7.72
C LEU A 59 -1.43 -4.63 6.95
N GLY A 60 -1.54 -4.66 5.62
CA GLY A 60 -0.65 -5.42 4.75
C GLY A 60 0.80 -5.00 4.91
N LEU A 61 1.08 -3.70 4.89
CA LEU A 61 2.42 -3.14 5.10
C LEU A 61 3.03 -3.61 6.43
N GLY A 62 2.25 -3.60 7.52
CA GLY A 62 2.73 -4.03 8.84
C GLY A 62 3.14 -5.49 8.86
N PHE A 63 2.35 -6.37 8.24
CA PHE A 63 2.69 -7.79 8.12
C PHE A 63 3.88 -8.03 7.18
N GLY A 64 3.97 -7.31 6.06
CA GLY A 64 5.12 -7.38 5.16
C GLY A 64 6.43 -6.98 5.84
N MET A 65 6.42 -5.89 6.62
CA MET A 65 7.57 -5.52 7.45
C MET A 65 7.92 -6.58 8.50
N GLY A 66 6.91 -7.19 9.12
CA GLY A 66 7.11 -8.30 10.06
C GLY A 66 7.78 -9.52 9.42
N GLU A 67 7.37 -9.87 8.20
CA GLU A 67 7.95 -10.94 7.39
C GLU A 67 9.43 -10.65 7.10
N GLN A 68 9.77 -9.45 6.63
CA GLN A 68 11.14 -9.03 6.36
C GLN A 68 12.04 -9.13 7.60
N ILE A 69 11.53 -8.77 8.79
CA ILE A 69 12.27 -8.90 10.05
C ILE A 69 12.58 -10.38 10.36
N ILE A 70 11.61 -11.28 10.18
CA ILE A 70 11.80 -12.72 10.42
C ILE A 70 12.80 -13.31 9.44
N VAL A 71 12.71 -12.93 8.16
CA VAL A 71 13.65 -13.36 7.12
C VAL A 71 15.06 -12.86 7.42
N ALA A 72 15.22 -11.57 7.75
CA ALA A 72 16.51 -10.98 8.13
C ALA A 72 17.14 -11.70 9.34
N ARG A 73 16.32 -12.03 10.35
CA ARG A 73 16.78 -12.81 11.51
C ARG A 73 17.25 -14.21 11.12
N ARG A 74 16.46 -14.97 10.35
CA ARG A 74 16.83 -16.34 9.90
C ARG A 74 18.06 -16.35 9.00
N PHE A 75 18.21 -15.31 8.18
CA PHE A 75 19.40 -15.07 7.38
C PHE A 75 20.62 -14.85 8.28
N GLY A 76 20.51 -14.02 9.32
CA GLY A 76 21.57 -13.84 10.33
C GLY A 76 21.92 -15.12 11.09
N GLU A 77 20.93 -15.98 11.37
CA GLU A 77 21.12 -17.29 12.01
C GLU A 77 21.69 -18.37 11.05
N LYS A 78 21.99 -18.04 9.79
CA LYS A 78 22.43 -18.97 8.72
C LYS A 78 21.44 -20.12 8.45
N LYS A 79 20.18 -20.00 8.86
CA LYS A 79 19.13 -21.00 8.65
C LYS A 79 18.42 -20.80 7.30
N LEU A 80 19.19 -20.79 6.21
CA LEU A 80 18.69 -20.44 4.88
C LEU A 80 17.57 -21.37 4.37
N LYS A 81 17.64 -22.67 4.71
CA LYS A 81 16.60 -23.66 4.34
C LYS A 81 15.23 -23.32 4.94
N ALA A 82 15.20 -22.62 6.07
CA ALA A 82 13.98 -22.27 6.77
C ALA A 82 13.39 -20.93 6.29
N ILE A 83 14.08 -20.20 5.41
CA ILE A 83 13.59 -18.93 4.85
C ILE A 83 12.46 -19.21 3.84
N GLY A 84 12.67 -20.14 2.90
CA GLY A 84 11.65 -20.46 1.88
C GLY A 84 10.29 -20.82 2.49
N SER A 85 10.28 -21.68 3.51
CA SER A 85 9.04 -22.01 4.20
C SER A 85 8.37 -20.80 4.87
N VAL A 86 9.12 -19.86 5.46
CA VAL A 86 8.50 -18.64 6.03
C VAL A 86 7.88 -17.80 4.94
N VAL A 87 8.62 -17.59 3.86
CA VAL A 87 8.21 -16.78 2.72
C VAL A 87 6.92 -17.35 2.10
N ASP A 88 6.83 -18.66 1.89
CA ASP A 88 5.63 -19.32 1.35
C ASP A 88 4.40 -19.16 2.27
N HIS A 89 4.58 -19.35 3.59
CA HIS A 89 3.47 -19.21 4.54
C HIS A 89 3.03 -17.75 4.69
N SER A 90 3.98 -16.81 4.70
CA SER A 90 3.70 -15.38 4.73
C SER A 90 2.98 -14.92 3.48
N PHE A 91 3.36 -15.45 2.30
CA PHE A 91 2.66 -15.15 1.05
C PHE A 91 1.20 -15.61 1.08
N LEU A 92 0.95 -16.86 1.49
CA LEU A 92 -0.41 -17.37 1.64
C LEU A 92 -1.21 -16.55 2.66
N PHE A 93 -0.60 -16.18 3.78
CA PHE A 93 -1.22 -15.33 4.79
C PHE A 93 -1.55 -13.93 4.24
N LEU A 94 -0.63 -13.29 3.53
CA LEU A 94 -0.85 -11.98 2.91
C LEU A 94 -1.94 -12.03 1.85
N MET A 95 -2.04 -13.12 1.08
CA MET A 95 -3.13 -13.30 0.10
C MET A 95 -4.48 -13.49 0.79
N LEU A 96 -4.55 -14.26 1.87
CA LEU A 96 -5.78 -14.35 2.68
C LEU A 96 -6.16 -13.00 3.29
N LEU A 97 -5.17 -12.24 3.77
CA LEU A 97 -5.38 -10.89 4.29
C LEU A 97 -5.84 -9.93 3.19
N ALA A 98 -5.34 -10.06 1.96
CA ALA A 98 -5.78 -9.29 0.80
C ALA A 98 -7.25 -9.57 0.46
N VAL A 99 -7.69 -10.84 0.51
CA VAL A 99 -9.10 -11.21 0.33
C VAL A 99 -9.96 -10.60 1.44
N ALA A 100 -9.52 -10.69 2.70
CA ALA A 100 -10.23 -10.08 3.82
C ALA A 100 -10.33 -8.54 3.67
N ALA A 101 -9.22 -7.89 3.30
CA ALA A 101 -9.15 -6.47 3.02
C ALA A 101 -10.08 -6.06 1.86
N PHE A 102 -10.14 -6.85 0.80
CA PHE A 102 -11.06 -6.64 -0.32
C PHE A 102 -12.53 -6.69 0.14
N VAL A 103 -12.89 -7.69 0.94
CA VAL A 103 -14.25 -7.81 1.50
C VAL A 103 -14.58 -6.61 2.38
N VAL A 104 -13.66 -6.19 3.24
CA VAL A 104 -13.84 -5.00 4.09
C VAL A 104 -13.99 -3.72 3.26
N LEU A 105 -13.17 -3.54 2.22
CA LEU A 105 -13.26 -2.37 1.34
C LEU A 105 -14.55 -2.35 0.51
N ARG A 106 -15.06 -3.52 0.10
CA ARG A 106 -16.24 -3.63 -0.76
C ARG A 106 -17.56 -3.56 0.02
N PHE A 107 -17.62 -4.19 1.18
CA PHE A 107 -18.88 -4.31 1.95
C PHE A 107 -18.87 -3.53 3.25
N GLY A 108 -17.69 -3.33 3.88
CA GLY A 108 -17.58 -2.57 5.12
C GLY A 108 -17.51 -1.05 4.93
N SER A 109 -17.16 -0.59 3.74
CA SER A 109 -17.04 0.83 3.41
C SER A 109 -18.38 1.57 3.51
N GLU A 110 -19.49 0.94 3.09
CA GLU A 110 -20.83 1.54 3.16
C GLU A 110 -21.24 1.87 4.59
N GLU A 111 -21.09 0.92 5.51
CA GLU A 111 -21.42 1.12 6.91
C GLU A 111 -20.50 2.17 7.56
N ILE A 112 -19.20 2.11 7.32
CA ILE A 112 -18.24 3.05 7.92
C ILE A 112 -18.49 4.49 7.41
N LEU A 113 -18.78 4.65 6.11
CA LEU A 113 -19.08 5.97 5.53
C LEU A 113 -20.44 6.51 5.99
N ARG A 114 -21.43 5.65 6.26
CA ARG A 114 -22.74 6.07 6.81
C ARG A 114 -22.59 6.74 8.18
N TYR A 115 -21.64 6.29 9.00
CA TYR A 115 -21.34 6.91 10.30
C TYR A 115 -20.35 8.08 10.19
N GLY A 116 -19.41 8.04 9.25
CA GLY A 116 -18.33 9.03 9.12
C GLY A 116 -18.65 10.28 8.31
N VAL A 117 -19.60 10.23 7.36
CA VAL A 117 -19.82 11.31 6.37
C VAL A 117 -21.28 11.74 6.34
N LYS A 118 -21.55 13.01 6.67
CA LYS A 118 -22.91 13.60 6.63
C LYS A 118 -23.38 14.00 5.23
N SER A 119 -22.45 14.27 4.31
CA SER A 119 -22.78 14.64 2.93
C SER A 119 -23.00 13.40 2.07
N LYS A 120 -24.20 13.26 1.51
CA LYS A 120 -24.57 12.13 0.65
C LYS A 120 -23.72 12.08 -0.63
N ASP A 121 -23.39 13.23 -1.20
CA ASP A 121 -22.65 13.30 -2.46
C ASP A 121 -21.19 12.87 -2.31
N ILE A 122 -20.54 13.27 -1.20
CA ILE A 122 -19.17 12.85 -0.89
C ILE A 122 -19.13 11.34 -0.59
N SER A 123 -20.11 10.84 0.18
CA SER A 123 -20.21 9.41 0.49
C SER A 123 -20.35 8.55 -0.78
N ALA A 124 -21.25 8.94 -1.69
CA ALA A 124 -21.44 8.24 -2.96
C ALA A 124 -20.18 8.28 -3.86
N GLY A 125 -19.50 9.43 -3.91
CA GLY A 125 -18.22 9.57 -4.61
C GLY A 125 -17.13 8.68 -4.01
N THR A 126 -17.04 8.62 -2.69
CA THR A 126 -16.06 7.77 -2.00
C THR A 126 -16.35 6.29 -2.23
N MET A 127 -17.61 5.85 -2.19
CA MET A 127 -17.99 4.47 -2.51
C MET A 127 -17.57 4.09 -3.93
N THR A 128 -17.83 4.97 -4.91
CA THR A 128 -17.42 4.75 -6.30
C THR A 128 -15.90 4.62 -6.40
N PHE A 129 -15.16 5.49 -5.72
CA PHE A 129 -13.69 5.43 -5.70
C PHE A 129 -13.17 4.13 -5.09
N LEU A 130 -13.71 3.72 -3.94
CA LEU A 130 -13.32 2.50 -3.25
C LEU A 130 -13.65 1.24 -4.06
N ASP A 131 -14.78 1.23 -4.75
CA ASP A 131 -15.19 0.13 -5.62
C ASP A 131 -14.20 -0.15 -6.74
N TYR A 132 -13.74 0.89 -7.43
CA TYR A 132 -12.71 0.74 -8.46
C TYR A 132 -11.35 0.36 -7.85
N ARG A 133 -11.01 0.95 -6.70
CA ARG A 133 -9.68 0.76 -6.08
C ARG A 133 -9.54 -0.54 -5.30
N ALA A 134 -10.64 -1.17 -4.88
CA ALA A 134 -10.63 -2.42 -4.12
C ALA A 134 -9.89 -3.54 -4.84
N PHE A 135 -10.04 -3.67 -6.16
CA PHE A 135 -9.31 -4.66 -6.95
C PHE A 135 -7.79 -4.46 -6.93
N GLY A 136 -7.34 -3.22 -6.74
CA GLY A 136 -5.92 -2.88 -6.62
C GLY A 136 -5.25 -3.47 -5.36
N ILE A 137 -6.03 -3.87 -4.35
CA ILE A 137 -5.50 -4.39 -3.09
C ILE A 137 -4.72 -5.70 -3.28
N PHE A 138 -5.12 -6.55 -4.22
CA PHE A 138 -4.42 -7.80 -4.52
C PHE A 138 -3.03 -7.55 -5.10
N ALA A 139 -2.93 -6.61 -6.04
CA ALA A 139 -1.65 -6.18 -6.61
C ALA A 139 -0.79 -5.49 -5.56
N ALA A 140 -1.38 -4.64 -4.72
CA ALA A 140 -0.68 -3.94 -3.66
C ALA A 140 -0.07 -4.93 -2.64
N PHE A 141 -0.83 -5.93 -2.20
CA PHE A 141 -0.34 -6.95 -1.25
C PHE A 141 0.65 -7.90 -1.91
N GLY A 142 0.48 -8.21 -3.20
CA GLY A 142 1.47 -8.97 -3.97
C GLY A 142 2.79 -8.24 -4.11
N ASN A 143 2.79 -6.90 -4.21
CA ASN A 143 4.03 -6.12 -4.27
C ASN A 143 4.80 -6.11 -2.94
N LEU A 144 4.12 -6.25 -1.80
CA LEU A 144 4.75 -6.33 -0.47
C LEU A 144 5.62 -7.57 -0.26
N TYR A 145 5.56 -8.52 -1.19
CA TYR A 145 6.38 -9.74 -1.20
C TYR A 145 7.78 -9.53 -1.81
N GLN A 146 8.08 -8.34 -2.38
CA GLN A 146 9.39 -8.00 -2.95
C GLN A 146 10.34 -7.38 -1.92
#